data_AF-A0A9E0BD04-F1
#
_entry.id   AF-A0A9E0BD04-F1
#
_cell.length_a   1.000
_cell.length_b   1.000
_cell.length_c   1.000
_cell.angle_alpha   90.00
_cell.angle_beta   90.00
_cell.angle_gamma   90.00
#
_symmetry.space_group_name_H-M   'P 1'
#
loop_
_entity.id
_entity.type
_entity.pdbx_description
1 polymer ?
#
loop_
_entity_poly.entity_id
_entity_poly.type
_entity_poly.pdbx_seq_one_letter_code
_entity_poly.pdbx_strand_id
1 'polypeptide(L)'
;MNDTDLIIGAELLEDNIQMCVYDSELKAPVAADTEKDKTLSENIKAVINKKNASSVASICVVVPDFTKDTLEIVKEELYNAGVANEQYQIISRIESFAYYAYSQKKELYQNGTVLMDYNASGIDVYRLYCNKIGDMQYILQEHTLSQPEGSTIEKASHSVTLYMTEYFKKHRASSVYLTGMGFDVDRLPDEFTKVLVAGRKAFVGQNLYVRGACFAALEYISPQVFGNVCLLTDGRIKADIETDISEHGRPMKFRIVKMGTNWYMAERTIDFIIEDVSVINFQIIWPDGKYIEKQVDISSIPYREGKTTRISMNVKASSQDKCIVTVKDLGFGEIYQASDSVIVEELDLSEADV
;
A
#
# COMPACT_ATOMS: atom_id res chain seq x y z
N MET A 1 1.16 14.33 -20.92
CA MET A 1 1.63 15.06 -19.73
C MET A 1 2.04 16.42 -20.24
N ASN A 2 1.44 17.51 -19.74
CA ASN A 2 1.96 18.83 -20.09
C ASN A 2 3.29 18.99 -19.32
N ASP A 3 4.27 19.66 -19.93
CA ASP A 3 5.59 19.89 -19.30
C ASP A 3 5.53 20.71 -18.00
N THR A 4 4.34 21.19 -17.60
CA THR A 4 4.07 22.02 -16.42
C THR A 4 3.31 21.32 -15.31
N ASP A 5 2.91 20.06 -15.46
CA ASP A 5 2.09 19.38 -14.45
C ASP A 5 2.98 18.81 -13.34
N LEU A 6 2.56 18.96 -12.08
CA LEU A 6 3.35 18.52 -10.92
C LEU A 6 3.12 17.06 -10.57
N ILE A 7 4.21 16.39 -10.19
CA ILE A 7 4.18 15.12 -9.47
C ILE A 7 4.54 15.42 -8.02
N ILE A 8 3.62 15.18 -7.09
CA ILE A 8 3.73 15.63 -5.71
C ILE A 8 3.80 14.43 -4.76
N GLY A 9 4.76 14.48 -3.83
CA GLY A 9 4.72 13.66 -2.62
C GLY A 9 4.34 14.52 -1.43
N ALA A 10 3.40 14.06 -0.60
CA ALA A 10 3.00 14.69 0.64
C ALA A 10 3.06 13.68 1.78
N GLU A 11 3.48 14.14 2.97
CA GLU A 11 3.49 13.35 4.19
C GLU A 11 2.78 14.14 5.28
N LEU A 12 1.74 13.52 5.85
CA LEU A 12 1.02 14.06 7.00
C LEU A 12 1.71 13.62 8.30
N LEU A 13 2.17 14.60 9.07
CA LEU A 13 2.72 14.43 10.41
C LEU A 13 1.69 14.94 11.43
N GLU A 14 1.89 14.67 12.72
CA GLU A 14 0.95 15.11 13.78
C GLU A 14 0.69 16.63 13.75
N ASP A 15 1.74 17.43 13.59
CA ASP A 15 1.67 18.89 13.70
C ASP A 15 2.08 19.65 12.42
N ASN A 16 2.34 18.96 11.31
CA ASN A 16 2.82 19.59 10.08
C ASN A 16 2.60 18.72 8.84
N ILE A 17 2.78 19.31 7.65
CA ILE A 17 2.81 18.60 6.37
C ILE A 17 4.17 18.83 5.74
N GLN A 18 4.83 17.75 5.30
CA GLN A 18 5.99 17.85 4.41
C GLN A 18 5.54 17.59 2.98
N MET A 19 6.07 18.37 2.03
CA MET A 19 5.82 18.13 0.61
C MET A 19 7.11 18.15 -0.19
N CYS A 20 7.12 17.42 -1.30
CA CYS A 20 8.14 17.53 -2.32
C CYS A 20 7.52 17.36 -3.71
N VAL A 21 8.22 17.87 -4.72
CA VAL A 21 7.86 17.75 -6.13
C VAL A 21 8.95 17.00 -6.88
N TYR A 22 8.56 16.20 -7.87
CA TYR A 22 9.54 15.53 -8.73
C TYR A 22 10.18 16.54 -9.68
N ASP A 23 11.49 16.62 -9.66
CA ASP A 23 12.27 17.42 -10.60
C ASP A 23 12.80 16.51 -11.73
N SER A 24 12.39 16.79 -12.96
CA SER A 24 12.72 15.97 -14.13
C SER A 24 14.17 16.14 -14.60
N GLU A 25 14.81 17.27 -14.31
CA GLU A 25 16.22 17.52 -14.64
C GLU A 25 17.14 16.78 -13.67
N LEU A 26 16.85 16.89 -12.37
CA LEU A 26 17.58 16.19 -11.30
C LEU A 26 17.20 14.71 -11.21
N LYS A 27 16.07 14.31 -11.81
CA LYS A 27 15.45 12.99 -11.71
C LYS A 27 15.23 12.55 -10.26
N ALA A 28 14.84 13.49 -9.41
CA ALA A 28 14.73 13.28 -7.98
C ALA A 28 13.64 14.16 -7.35
N PRO A 29 13.04 13.74 -6.23
CA PRO A 29 12.17 14.60 -5.44
C PRO A 29 12.95 15.76 -4.80
N VAL A 30 12.41 16.98 -4.93
CA VAL A 30 12.93 18.21 -4.34
C VAL A 30 11.90 18.77 -3.36
N ALA A 31 12.35 19.19 -2.17
CA ALA A 31 11.47 19.74 -1.15
C ALA A 31 10.64 20.92 -1.69
N ALA A 32 9.40 20.99 -1.24
CA ALA A 32 8.49 22.08 -1.53
C ALA A 32 8.10 22.76 -0.22
N ASP A 33 8.06 24.09 -0.25
CA ASP A 33 7.74 24.88 0.95
C ASP A 33 6.28 24.71 1.35
N THR A 34 6.06 24.20 2.55
CA THR A 34 4.76 24.10 3.21
C THR A 34 4.62 25.12 4.33
N GLU A 35 3.39 25.43 4.70
CA GLU A 35 3.06 26.28 5.83
C GLU A 35 2.37 25.44 6.92
N LYS A 36 2.88 25.53 8.15
CA LYS A 36 2.53 24.63 9.26
C LYS A 36 1.04 24.68 9.63
N ASP A 37 0.43 25.85 9.58
CA ASP A 37 -0.96 26.06 10.01
C ASP A 37 -1.98 25.92 8.86
N LYS A 38 -1.52 25.48 7.69
CA LYS A 38 -2.37 25.30 6.49
C LYS A 38 -2.80 23.86 6.33
N THR A 39 -4.01 23.67 5.80
CA THR A 39 -4.51 22.33 5.49
C THR A 39 -3.74 21.70 4.31
N LEU A 40 -3.97 20.42 4.04
CA LEU A 40 -3.38 19.73 2.88
C LEU A 40 -3.80 20.42 1.58
N SER A 41 -5.08 20.77 1.42
CA SER A 41 -5.58 21.42 0.21
C SER A 41 -4.97 22.81 -0.03
N GLU A 42 -4.79 23.59 1.04
CA GLU A 42 -4.16 24.91 0.98
C GLU A 42 -2.68 24.81 0.61
N ASN A 43 -1.96 23.84 1.19
CA ASN A 43 -0.56 23.59 0.87
C ASN A 43 -0.39 23.11 -0.58
N ILE A 44 -1.26 22.23 -1.10
CA ILE A 44 -1.26 21.82 -2.51
C ILE A 44 -1.42 23.03 -3.44
N LYS A 45 -2.43 23.87 -3.18
CA LYS A 45 -2.65 25.10 -3.98
C LYS A 45 -1.45 26.05 -3.92
N ALA A 46 -0.83 26.19 -2.74
CA ALA A 46 0.35 27.02 -2.58
C ALA A 46 1.54 26.49 -3.39
N VAL A 47 1.76 25.17 -3.41
CA VAL A 47 2.83 24.52 -4.19
C VAL A 47 2.60 24.72 -5.70
N ILE A 48 1.38 24.52 -6.19
CA ILE A 48 1.01 24.75 -7.60
C ILE A 48 1.35 26.19 -8.01
N ASN A 49 0.91 27.17 -7.20
CA ASN A 49 1.16 28.59 -7.46
C ASN A 49 2.65 28.94 -7.43
N LYS A 50 3.40 28.48 -6.42
CA LYS A 50 4.85 28.76 -6.29
C LYS A 50 5.67 28.17 -7.44
N LYS A 51 5.25 27.02 -7.98
CA LYS A 51 5.93 26.36 -9.10
C LYS A 51 5.45 26.83 -10.48
N ASN A 52 4.49 27.77 -10.54
CA ASN A 52 3.83 28.21 -11.78
C ASN A 52 3.31 27.03 -12.61
N ALA A 53 2.78 26.01 -11.92
CA ALA A 53 2.27 24.80 -12.56
C ALA A 53 0.81 24.97 -12.98
N SER A 54 0.43 24.27 -14.05
CA SER A 54 -0.95 24.31 -14.56
C SER A 54 -1.90 23.45 -13.72
N SER A 55 -1.42 22.28 -13.29
CA SER A 55 -2.20 21.31 -12.53
C SER A 55 -1.31 20.30 -11.81
N VAL A 56 -1.93 19.38 -11.06
CA VAL A 56 -1.28 18.18 -10.51
C VAL A 56 -1.49 17.04 -11.49
N ALA A 57 -0.41 16.42 -11.97
CA ALA A 57 -0.52 15.19 -12.76
C ALA A 57 -0.79 13.97 -11.88
N SER A 58 -0.08 13.90 -10.75
CA SER A 58 -0.19 12.80 -9.79
C SER A 58 0.27 13.27 -8.42
N ILE A 59 -0.43 12.88 -7.36
CA ILE A 59 -0.04 13.11 -5.97
C ILE A 59 -0.12 11.84 -5.16
N CYS A 60 0.84 11.63 -4.28
CA CYS A 60 0.76 10.58 -3.27
C CYS A 60 0.85 11.18 -1.88
N VAL A 61 -0.05 10.76 -1.00
CA VAL A 61 -0.14 11.21 0.39
C VAL A 61 0.20 10.05 1.33
N VAL A 62 1.21 10.24 2.17
CA VAL A 62 1.53 9.34 3.27
C VAL A 62 0.74 9.76 4.49
N VAL A 63 0.04 8.81 5.10
CA VAL A 63 -0.76 9.02 6.31
C VAL A 63 -0.12 8.36 7.53
N PRO A 64 -0.30 8.92 8.74
CA PRO A 64 0.26 8.38 9.97
C PRO A 64 -0.40 7.05 10.37
N ASP A 65 -1.71 6.94 10.16
CA ASP A 65 -2.50 5.73 10.30
C ASP A 65 -3.38 5.54 9.07
N PHE A 66 -3.69 4.29 8.79
CA PHE A 66 -4.43 3.90 7.59
C PHE A 66 -5.88 3.55 7.94
N THR A 67 -6.55 4.42 8.69
CA THR A 67 -7.96 4.25 9.09
C THR A 67 -8.93 4.81 8.05
N LYS A 68 -10.19 4.38 8.10
CA LYS A 68 -11.23 4.91 7.19
C LYS A 68 -11.42 6.42 7.35
N ASP A 69 -11.46 6.90 8.59
CA ASP A 69 -11.64 8.32 8.90
C ASP A 69 -10.49 9.17 8.32
N THR A 70 -9.24 8.75 8.52
CA THR A 70 -8.07 9.41 7.93
C THR A 70 -8.14 9.42 6.40
N LEU A 71 -8.53 8.31 5.78
CA LEU A 71 -8.69 8.23 4.32
C LEU A 71 -9.78 9.17 3.80
N GLU A 72 -10.90 9.30 4.48
CA GLU A 72 -12.00 10.20 4.09
C GLU A 72 -11.58 11.67 4.18
N ILE A 73 -10.92 12.07 5.27
CA ILE A 73 -10.40 13.43 5.45
C ILE A 73 -9.41 13.78 4.33
N VAL A 74 -8.48 12.87 4.02
CA VAL A 74 -7.49 13.11 2.96
C VAL A 74 -8.15 13.21 1.58
N LYS A 75 -9.15 12.39 1.28
CA LYS A 75 -9.91 12.47 0.03
C LYS A 75 -10.65 13.80 -0.10
N GLU A 76 -11.27 14.27 0.98
CA GLU A 76 -11.95 15.57 1.00
C GLU A 76 -10.95 16.71 0.74
N GLU A 77 -9.78 16.69 1.38
CA GLU A 77 -8.74 17.69 1.15
C GLU A 77 -8.19 17.66 -0.28
N LEU A 78 -8.01 16.49 -0.88
CA LEU A 78 -7.60 16.35 -2.27
C LEU A 78 -8.66 16.89 -3.23
N TYR A 79 -9.94 16.60 -2.97
CA TYR A 79 -11.06 17.15 -3.71
C TYR A 79 -11.11 18.69 -3.59
N ASN A 80 -10.95 19.24 -2.39
CA ASN A 80 -10.89 20.67 -2.12
C ASN A 80 -9.68 21.35 -2.82
N ALA A 81 -8.63 20.59 -3.09
CA ALA A 81 -7.47 21.02 -3.88
C ALA A 81 -7.69 20.98 -5.40
N GLY A 82 -8.80 20.40 -5.87
CA GLY A 82 -9.09 20.18 -7.28
C GLY A 82 -8.36 18.99 -7.89
N VAL A 83 -7.93 18.02 -7.08
CA VAL A 83 -7.29 16.78 -7.52
C VAL A 83 -8.36 15.73 -7.80
N ALA A 84 -8.38 15.15 -9.00
CA ALA A 84 -9.33 14.12 -9.39
C ALA A 84 -8.99 12.74 -8.79
N ASN A 85 -9.99 11.85 -8.75
CA ASN A 85 -9.86 10.51 -8.16
C ASN A 85 -8.77 9.65 -8.82
N GLU A 86 -8.51 9.88 -10.10
CA GLU A 86 -7.50 9.16 -10.89
C GLU A 86 -6.11 9.82 -10.80
N GLN A 87 -5.94 10.86 -9.98
CA GLN A 87 -4.69 11.60 -9.86
C GLN A 87 -4.01 11.40 -8.51
N TYR A 88 -4.56 10.58 -7.60
CA TYR A 88 -3.97 10.40 -6.29
C TYR A 88 -3.83 8.96 -5.82
N GLN A 89 -2.89 8.77 -4.90
CA GLN A 89 -2.76 7.59 -4.07
C GLN A 89 -2.58 8.00 -2.61
N ILE A 90 -3.20 7.26 -1.70
CA ILE A 90 -2.93 7.34 -0.27
C ILE A 90 -2.23 6.06 0.15
N ILE A 91 -1.08 6.17 0.81
CA ILE A 91 -0.21 5.04 1.16
C ILE A 91 0.26 5.09 2.62
N SER A 92 0.67 3.95 3.16
CA SER A 92 1.28 3.86 4.49
C SER A 92 2.74 4.33 4.48
N ARG A 93 3.30 4.61 5.67
CA ARG A 93 4.74 4.94 5.81
C ARG A 93 5.64 3.83 5.26
N ILE A 94 5.32 2.57 5.56
CA ILE A 94 6.12 1.43 5.10
C ILE A 94 6.04 1.23 3.57
N GLU A 95 4.87 1.47 2.98
CA GLU A 95 4.71 1.47 1.53
C GLU A 95 5.51 2.61 0.89
N SER A 96 5.48 3.81 1.47
CA SER A 96 6.31 4.92 1.03
C SER A 96 7.81 4.59 1.09
N PHE A 97 8.26 3.94 2.17
CA PHE A 97 9.63 3.45 2.27
C PHE A 97 9.98 2.46 1.15
N ALA A 98 9.05 1.58 0.76
CA ALA A 98 9.26 0.67 -0.36
C ALA A 98 9.49 1.43 -1.67
N TYR A 99 8.63 2.42 -1.98
CA TYR A 99 8.80 3.28 -3.14
C TYR A 99 10.13 4.03 -3.11
N TYR A 100 10.53 4.57 -1.95
CA TYR A 100 11.82 5.22 -1.82
C TYR A 100 12.99 4.26 -2.10
N ALA A 101 13.03 3.14 -1.39
CA ALA A 101 14.18 2.24 -1.38
C ALA A 101 14.37 1.50 -2.72
N TYR A 102 13.27 1.07 -3.35
CA TYR A 102 13.33 0.36 -4.63
C TYR A 102 13.50 1.30 -5.84
N SER A 103 13.29 2.60 -5.66
CA SER A 103 13.69 3.62 -6.65
C SER A 103 15.19 3.95 -6.62
N GLN A 104 15.95 3.39 -5.66
CA GLN A 104 17.40 3.57 -5.60
C GLN A 104 18.15 2.57 -6.49
N LYS A 105 19.49 2.63 -6.50
CA LYS A 105 20.31 1.64 -7.22
C LYS A 105 20.10 0.24 -6.64
N LYS A 106 20.01 -0.77 -7.53
CA LYS A 106 19.78 -2.19 -7.18
C LYS A 106 20.67 -2.73 -6.06
N GLU A 107 21.94 -2.32 -6.01
CA GLU A 107 22.89 -2.72 -4.95
C GLU A 107 22.40 -2.38 -3.53
N LEU A 108 21.53 -1.37 -3.37
CA LEU A 108 21.02 -0.90 -2.08
C LEU A 108 19.89 -1.75 -1.53
N TYR A 109 19.16 -2.47 -2.37
CA TYR A 109 18.03 -3.31 -1.95
C TYR A 109 18.18 -4.78 -2.35
N GLN A 110 19.25 -5.16 -3.06
CA GLN A 110 19.45 -6.51 -3.58
C GLN A 110 19.30 -7.61 -2.53
N ASN A 111 19.81 -7.40 -1.31
CA ASN A 111 19.70 -8.37 -0.21
C ASN A 111 18.63 -7.97 0.82
N GLY A 112 17.70 -7.09 0.44
CA GLY A 112 16.76 -6.42 1.33
C GLY A 112 17.29 -5.08 1.86
N THR A 113 16.40 -4.31 2.47
CA THR A 113 16.66 -2.99 3.05
C THR A 113 15.96 -2.88 4.40
N VAL A 114 16.58 -2.20 5.35
CA VAL A 114 16.03 -2.01 6.70
C VAL A 114 15.74 -0.55 6.95
N LEU A 115 14.61 -0.25 7.57
CA LEU A 115 14.25 1.04 8.10
C LEU A 115 14.20 0.95 9.63
N MET A 116 14.81 1.90 10.30
CA MET A 116 14.64 2.12 11.74
C MET A 116 14.03 3.50 11.94
N ASP A 117 12.81 3.53 12.46
CA ASP A 117 12.06 4.75 12.75
C ASP A 117 11.96 4.92 14.28
N TYR A 118 12.79 5.80 14.85
CA TYR A 118 12.94 5.94 16.30
C TYR A 118 12.13 7.14 16.82
N ASN A 119 10.98 6.85 17.41
CA ASN A 119 10.06 7.83 17.97
C ASN A 119 9.78 7.56 19.46
N ALA A 120 8.81 8.29 20.04
CA ALA A 120 8.47 8.19 21.46
C ALA A 120 8.04 6.78 21.90
N SER A 121 7.45 5.98 21.01
CA SER A 121 7.00 4.60 21.25
C SER A 121 8.14 3.56 21.24
N GLY A 122 9.33 3.94 20.76
CA GLY A 122 10.46 3.04 20.54
C GLY A 122 10.98 3.12 19.10
N ILE A 123 11.62 2.05 18.66
CA ILE A 123 12.18 1.90 17.31
C ILE A 123 11.33 0.90 16.55
N ASP A 124 10.56 1.37 15.59
CA ASP A 124 9.95 0.53 14.58
C ASP A 124 11.03 0.10 13.58
N VAL A 125 11.29 -1.21 13.52
CA VAL A 125 12.27 -1.81 12.63
C VAL A 125 11.54 -2.59 11.55
N TYR A 126 11.55 -2.05 10.34
CA TYR A 126 11.00 -2.69 9.17
C TYR A 126 12.11 -3.24 8.29
N ARG A 127 11.90 -4.42 7.72
CA ARG A 127 12.74 -4.96 6.66
C ARG A 127 11.90 -5.26 5.45
N LEU A 128 12.27 -4.65 4.32
CA LEU A 128 11.72 -4.98 3.02
C LEU A 128 12.69 -5.91 2.27
N TYR A 129 12.16 -6.96 1.68
CA TYR A 129 12.95 -7.91 0.91
C TYR A 129 12.13 -8.49 -0.23
N CYS A 130 12.83 -8.84 -1.31
CA CYS A 130 12.19 -9.45 -2.48
C CYS A 130 12.28 -10.97 -2.37
N ASN A 131 11.13 -11.63 -2.45
CA ASN A 131 11.03 -13.07 -2.72
C ASN A 131 10.65 -13.29 -4.19
N LYS A 132 11.18 -14.32 -4.84
CA LYS A 132 10.83 -14.67 -6.22
C LYS A 132 10.15 -16.03 -6.22
N ILE A 133 8.93 -16.09 -6.75
CA ILE A 133 8.15 -17.33 -6.87
C ILE A 133 7.69 -17.43 -8.33
N GLY A 134 8.18 -18.45 -9.03
CA GLY A 134 8.05 -18.53 -10.49
C GLY A 134 8.68 -17.32 -11.17
N ASP A 135 7.93 -16.65 -12.05
CA ASP A 135 8.36 -15.43 -12.75
C ASP A 135 8.02 -14.13 -12.01
N MET A 136 7.25 -14.22 -10.92
CA MET A 136 6.81 -13.08 -10.14
C MET A 136 7.77 -12.76 -9.00
N GLN A 137 7.92 -11.46 -8.72
CA GLN A 137 8.65 -10.96 -7.57
C GLN A 137 7.69 -10.34 -6.57
N TYR A 138 7.88 -10.62 -5.29
CA TYR A 138 7.07 -10.12 -4.19
C TYR A 138 7.96 -9.36 -3.22
N ILE A 139 7.68 -8.08 -3.01
CA ILE A 139 8.31 -7.32 -1.94
C ILE A 139 7.48 -7.53 -0.69
N LEU A 140 8.09 -8.23 0.26
CA LEU A 140 7.53 -8.58 1.54
C LEU A 140 8.09 -7.66 2.62
N GLN A 141 7.38 -7.59 3.74
CA GLN A 141 7.81 -6.85 4.92
C GLN A 141 7.93 -7.76 6.14
N GLU A 142 8.93 -7.49 6.96
CA GLU A 142 9.03 -7.94 8.36
C GLU A 142 9.01 -6.70 9.25
N HIS A 143 8.30 -6.76 10.38
CA HIS A 143 8.22 -5.67 11.34
C HIS A 143 8.50 -6.18 12.75
N THR A 144 9.32 -5.42 13.48
CA THR A 144 9.55 -5.64 14.91
C THR A 144 9.64 -4.29 15.61
N LEU A 145 9.09 -4.20 16.82
CA LEU A 145 9.23 -3.04 17.69
C LEU A 145 10.31 -3.29 18.75
N SER A 146 11.27 -2.37 18.86
CA SER A 146 12.29 -2.38 19.92
C SER A 146 12.07 -1.20 20.86
N GLN A 147 12.09 -1.45 22.17
CA GLN A 147 11.88 -0.42 23.20
C GLN A 147 13.17 -0.25 24.02
N PRO A 148 14.14 0.54 23.55
CA PRO A 148 15.38 0.73 24.27
C PRO A 148 15.22 1.63 25.50
N GLU A 149 16.18 1.54 26.42
CA GLU A 149 16.28 2.39 27.62
C GLU A 149 16.75 3.82 27.28
N GLY A 150 15.93 4.56 26.53
CA GLY A 150 16.20 5.94 26.15
C GLY A 150 15.31 6.38 24.99
N SER A 151 15.25 7.70 24.75
CA SER A 151 14.46 8.29 23.66
C SER A 151 15.32 8.77 22.48
N THR A 152 16.64 8.56 22.54
CA THR A 152 17.61 9.02 21.53
C THR A 152 18.73 7.99 21.42
N ILE A 153 19.35 7.90 20.25
CA ILE A 153 20.44 6.95 20.01
C ILE A 153 21.66 7.21 20.90
N GLU A 154 21.89 8.45 21.35
CA GLU A 154 22.96 8.78 22.31
C GLU A 154 22.72 8.13 23.69
N LYS A 155 21.49 8.22 24.20
CA LYS A 155 21.11 7.65 25.49
C LYS A 155 20.98 6.12 25.44
N ALA A 156 20.52 5.61 24.30
CA ALA A 156 20.21 4.20 24.08
C ALA A 156 21.28 3.42 23.30
N SER A 157 22.46 4.02 23.06
CA SER A 157 23.46 3.47 22.13
C SER A 157 23.79 2.00 22.39
N HIS A 158 24.02 1.62 23.65
CA HIS A 158 24.43 0.27 24.00
C HIS A 158 23.35 -0.78 23.67
N SER A 159 22.11 -0.57 24.15
CA SER A 159 21.00 -1.51 23.95
C SER A 159 20.61 -1.61 22.48
N VAL A 160 20.57 -0.49 21.75
CA VAL A 160 20.26 -0.47 20.31
C VAL A 160 21.36 -1.15 19.49
N THR A 161 22.64 -0.96 19.85
CA THR A 161 23.77 -1.62 19.17
C THR A 161 23.72 -3.14 19.35
N LEU A 162 23.46 -3.62 20.58
CA LEU A 162 23.30 -5.05 20.83
C LEU A 162 22.13 -5.63 20.05
N TYR A 163 20.97 -4.96 20.09
CA TYR A 163 19.79 -5.37 19.34
C TYR A 163 20.09 -5.49 17.84
N MET A 164 20.69 -4.46 17.22
CA MET A 164 21.01 -4.50 15.79
C MET A 164 22.08 -5.53 15.43
N THR A 165 23.01 -5.80 16.34
CA THR A 165 24.01 -6.86 16.17
C THR A 165 23.34 -8.22 16.06
N GLU A 166 22.40 -8.54 16.95
CA GLU A 166 21.64 -9.79 16.87
C GLU A 166 20.66 -9.81 15.69
N TYR A 167 20.03 -8.67 15.38
CA TYR A 167 19.12 -8.54 14.26
C TYR A 167 19.80 -8.90 12.93
N PHE A 168 20.97 -8.31 12.64
CA PHE A 168 21.68 -8.55 11.38
C PHE A 168 22.36 -9.93 11.27
N LYS A 169 22.49 -10.69 12.37
CA LYS A 169 22.90 -12.10 12.28
C LYS A 169 21.86 -12.96 11.56
N LYS A 170 20.58 -12.61 11.69
CA LYS A 170 19.45 -13.35 11.11
C LYS A 170 18.94 -12.70 9.82
N HIS A 171 19.05 -11.38 9.71
CA HIS A 171 18.47 -10.61 8.60
C HIS A 171 19.56 -9.98 7.75
N ARG A 172 19.74 -10.50 6.53
CA ARG A 172 20.62 -9.84 5.55
C ARG A 172 19.94 -8.58 5.03
N ALA A 173 20.74 -7.54 4.81
CA ALA A 173 20.32 -6.31 4.17
C ALA A 173 21.49 -5.71 3.39
N SER A 174 21.18 -4.98 2.33
CA SER A 174 22.13 -4.19 1.55
C SER A 174 22.25 -2.76 2.08
N SER A 175 21.16 -2.21 2.64
CA SER A 175 21.16 -0.88 3.23
C SER A 175 20.29 -0.78 4.48
N VAL A 176 20.57 0.25 5.28
CA VAL A 176 19.84 0.64 6.49
C VAL A 176 19.52 2.13 6.41
N TYR A 177 18.26 2.49 6.65
CA TYR A 177 17.78 3.85 6.70
C TYR A 177 17.33 4.16 8.13
N LEU A 178 17.74 5.32 8.63
CA LEU A 178 17.44 5.79 9.97
C LEU A 178 16.63 7.08 9.86
N THR A 179 15.48 7.13 10.54
CA THR A 179 14.56 8.27 10.57
C THR A 179 13.91 8.39 11.94
N GLY A 180 13.25 9.52 12.22
CA GLY A 180 12.60 9.79 13.49
C GLY A 180 13.50 10.54 14.46
N MET A 181 12.87 11.15 15.47
CA MET A 181 13.51 12.09 16.40
C MET A 181 14.66 11.46 17.19
N GLY A 182 14.61 10.15 17.45
CA GLY A 182 15.66 9.44 18.17
C GLY A 182 16.97 9.31 17.40
N PHE A 183 16.97 9.54 16.08
CA PHE A 183 18.16 9.62 15.22
C PHE A 183 18.48 11.03 14.74
N ASP A 184 17.76 12.05 15.21
CA ASP A 184 18.05 13.45 14.93
C ASP A 184 19.21 13.95 15.80
N VAL A 185 20.41 13.50 15.45
CA VAL A 185 21.67 13.77 16.16
C VAL A 185 22.76 14.17 15.16
N ASP A 186 23.69 15.02 15.60
CA ASP A 186 24.80 15.48 14.75
C ASP A 186 25.70 14.31 14.28
N ARG A 187 25.86 13.30 15.13
CA ARG A 187 26.68 12.12 14.84
C ARG A 187 26.15 10.88 15.55
N LEU A 188 26.05 9.79 14.80
CA LEU A 188 25.74 8.48 15.36
C LEU A 188 26.90 7.95 16.22
N PRO A 189 26.61 7.22 17.32
CA PRO A 189 27.63 6.54 18.10
C PRO A 189 28.50 5.61 17.25
N ASP A 190 29.81 5.57 17.53
CA ASP A 190 30.78 4.84 16.69
C ASP A 190 30.53 3.32 16.67
N GLU A 191 30.19 2.73 17.81
CA GLU A 191 29.88 1.29 17.90
C GLU A 191 28.63 0.94 17.11
N PHE A 192 27.58 1.75 17.23
CA PHE A 192 26.34 1.60 16.47
C PHE A 192 26.62 1.69 14.97
N THR A 193 27.37 2.72 14.55
CA THR A 193 27.74 2.93 13.15
C THR A 193 28.50 1.72 12.58
N LYS A 194 29.46 1.16 13.32
CA LYS A 194 30.21 -0.04 12.89
C LYS A 194 29.29 -1.23 12.60
N VAL A 195 28.27 -1.46 13.43
CA VAL A 195 27.28 -2.53 13.22
C VAL A 195 26.46 -2.28 11.95
N LEU A 196 26.01 -1.04 11.75
CA LEU A 196 25.21 -0.67 10.58
C LEU A 196 25.97 -0.81 9.26
N VAL A 197 27.25 -0.44 9.21
CA VAL A 197 28.04 -0.39 7.97
C VAL A 197 28.89 -1.63 7.71
N ALA A 198 28.76 -2.69 8.52
CA ALA A 198 29.54 -3.92 8.36
C ALA A 198 29.08 -4.78 7.15
N GLY A 199 29.29 -4.29 5.93
CA GLY A 199 28.82 -4.89 4.66
C GLY A 199 27.49 -4.33 4.15
N ARG A 200 27.10 -3.14 4.61
CA ARG A 200 25.86 -2.42 4.29
C ARG A 200 26.16 -0.93 4.10
N LYS A 201 25.28 -0.23 3.38
CA LYS A 201 25.24 1.24 3.38
C LYS A 201 24.23 1.73 4.41
N ALA A 202 24.57 2.78 5.16
CA ALA A 202 23.68 3.38 6.15
C ALA A 202 23.37 4.83 5.77
N PHE A 203 22.12 5.24 5.92
CA PHE A 203 21.64 6.58 5.60
C PHE A 203 20.79 7.11 6.75
N VAL A 204 20.94 8.40 7.08
CA VAL A 204 20.12 9.11 8.05
C VAL A 204 19.37 10.21 7.30
N GLY A 205 18.07 10.35 7.55
CA GLY A 205 17.29 11.43 6.95
C GLY A 205 15.84 11.47 7.42
N GLN A 206 15.32 12.70 7.58
CA GLN A 206 13.99 12.98 8.12
C GLN A 206 12.91 13.24 7.04
N ASN A 207 13.24 13.01 5.76
CA ASN A 207 12.35 13.26 4.62
C ASN A 207 12.17 12.02 3.74
N LEU A 208 12.42 10.84 4.30
CA LEU A 208 12.40 9.56 3.58
C LEU A 208 11.00 9.27 3.03
N TYR A 209 9.97 9.42 3.87
CA TYR A 209 8.59 9.10 3.52
C TYR A 209 7.99 10.12 2.54
N VAL A 210 8.18 11.42 2.71
CA VAL A 210 7.74 12.40 1.70
C VAL A 210 8.39 12.16 0.33
N ARG A 211 9.67 11.76 0.28
CA ARG A 211 10.36 11.40 -0.97
C ARG A 211 9.82 10.11 -1.57
N GLY A 212 9.57 9.10 -0.74
CA GLY A 212 8.93 7.85 -1.16
C GLY A 212 7.56 8.07 -1.77
N ALA A 213 6.76 8.97 -1.21
CA ALA A 213 5.47 9.39 -1.75
C ALA A 213 5.62 9.98 -3.16
N CYS A 214 6.59 10.87 -3.37
CA CYS A 214 6.82 11.46 -4.68
C CYS A 214 7.22 10.41 -5.73
N PHE A 215 8.04 9.42 -5.34
CA PHE A 215 8.33 8.27 -6.21
C PHE A 215 7.10 7.42 -6.48
N ALA A 216 6.22 7.21 -5.49
CA ALA A 216 4.96 6.50 -5.69
C ALA A 216 4.03 7.23 -6.68
N ALA A 217 3.96 8.56 -6.58
CA ALA A 217 3.19 9.40 -7.50
C ALA A 217 3.75 9.33 -8.94
N LEU A 218 5.08 9.29 -9.10
CA LEU A 218 5.72 9.10 -10.40
C LEU A 218 5.46 7.71 -10.98
N GLU A 219 5.63 6.65 -10.18
CA GLU A 219 5.43 5.27 -10.60
C GLU A 219 4.00 5.02 -11.10
N TYR A 220 3.01 5.68 -10.49
CA TYR A 220 1.59 5.55 -10.85
C TYR A 220 1.28 5.95 -12.30
N ILE A 221 1.96 6.97 -12.80
CA ILE A 221 1.74 7.52 -14.16
C ILE A 221 2.82 7.08 -15.14
N SER A 222 4.00 6.68 -14.64
CA SER A 222 5.12 6.19 -15.43
C SER A 222 5.78 5.02 -14.69
N PRO A 223 5.20 3.80 -14.79
CA PRO A 223 5.75 2.62 -14.13
C PRO A 223 7.17 2.28 -14.62
N GLN A 224 8.13 2.18 -13.70
CA GLN A 224 9.53 1.85 -13.98
C GLN A 224 10.08 0.80 -13.00
N VAL A 225 9.64 0.87 -11.74
CA VAL A 225 10.23 0.10 -10.63
C VAL A 225 9.49 -1.22 -10.39
N PHE A 226 8.17 -1.22 -10.47
CA PHE A 226 7.33 -2.34 -10.02
C PHE A 226 6.64 -3.12 -11.15
N GLY A 227 7.10 -2.98 -12.40
CA GLY A 227 6.42 -3.58 -13.57
C GLY A 227 6.14 -5.09 -13.48
N ASN A 228 7.05 -5.87 -12.87
CA ASN A 228 6.88 -7.32 -12.59
C ASN A 228 7.03 -7.64 -11.09
N VAL A 229 6.75 -6.66 -10.23
CA VAL A 229 6.95 -6.77 -8.79
C VAL A 229 5.65 -6.44 -8.06
N CYS A 230 5.16 -7.36 -7.24
CA CYS A 230 4.01 -7.16 -6.38
C CYS A 230 4.49 -6.65 -5.01
N LEU A 231 4.02 -5.48 -4.60
CA LEU A 231 4.29 -4.93 -3.28
C LEU A 231 3.26 -5.45 -2.29
N LEU A 232 3.69 -6.15 -1.24
CA LEU A 232 2.86 -6.79 -0.23
C LEU A 232 3.21 -6.28 1.17
N THR A 233 3.09 -4.96 1.36
CA THR A 233 3.24 -4.27 2.65
C THR A 233 1.90 -4.11 3.35
N ASP A 234 1.91 -3.68 4.61
CA ASP A 234 0.68 -3.30 5.29
C ASP A 234 -0.04 -2.17 4.55
N GLY A 235 -1.37 -2.27 4.49
CA GLY A 235 -2.24 -1.46 3.64
C GLY A 235 -2.68 -2.17 2.36
N ARG A 236 -2.05 -3.29 1.98
CA ARG A 236 -2.34 -4.02 0.73
C ARG A 236 -2.95 -5.39 0.98
N ILE A 237 -3.85 -5.79 0.09
CA ILE A 237 -4.42 -7.14 0.05
C ILE A 237 -3.32 -8.14 -0.30
N LYS A 238 -3.10 -9.17 0.53
CA LYS A 238 -1.99 -10.13 0.37
C LYS A 238 -2.36 -11.39 -0.42
N ALA A 239 -3.61 -11.50 -0.89
CA ALA A 239 -4.11 -12.64 -1.66
C ALA A 239 -4.90 -12.21 -2.91
N ASP A 240 -4.86 -13.02 -3.96
CA ASP A 240 -5.81 -12.91 -5.06
C ASP A 240 -7.17 -13.49 -4.62
N ILE A 241 -8.27 -12.86 -5.03
CA ILE A 241 -9.62 -13.41 -4.89
C ILE A 241 -10.15 -13.71 -6.28
N GLU A 242 -10.33 -14.99 -6.58
CA GLU A 242 -10.75 -15.47 -7.90
C GLU A 242 -12.06 -16.28 -7.80
N THR A 243 -12.83 -16.32 -8.89
CA THR A 243 -14.00 -17.19 -9.02
C THR A 243 -14.04 -17.82 -10.40
N ASP A 244 -14.71 -18.97 -10.53
CA ASP A 244 -14.91 -19.64 -11.81
C ASP A 244 -16.05 -18.99 -12.59
N ILE A 245 -15.77 -18.64 -13.85
CA ILE A 245 -16.77 -18.08 -14.77
C ILE A 245 -16.73 -18.81 -16.12
N SER A 246 -17.76 -18.58 -16.92
CA SER A 246 -17.80 -18.96 -18.33
C SER A 246 -17.93 -17.70 -19.18
N GLU A 247 -16.90 -17.38 -19.99
CA GLU A 247 -16.95 -16.28 -20.95
C GLU A 247 -16.99 -16.86 -22.37
N HIS A 248 -18.00 -16.49 -23.15
CA HIS A 248 -18.21 -17.04 -24.50
C HIS A 248 -18.18 -18.58 -24.57
N GLY A 249 -18.69 -19.24 -23.52
CA GLY A 249 -18.75 -20.70 -23.41
C GLY A 249 -17.43 -21.38 -23.02
N ARG A 250 -16.40 -20.60 -22.65
CA ARG A 250 -15.10 -21.13 -22.20
C ARG A 250 -14.97 -20.97 -20.69
N PRO A 251 -14.69 -22.05 -19.95
CA PRO A 251 -14.36 -21.97 -18.53
C PRO A 251 -13.09 -21.15 -18.30
N MET A 252 -13.11 -20.25 -17.34
CA MET A 252 -11.96 -19.43 -16.97
C MET A 252 -12.03 -18.91 -15.54
N LYS A 253 -10.86 -18.60 -14.98
CA LYS A 253 -10.72 -17.97 -13.67
C LYS A 253 -10.82 -16.46 -13.82
N PHE A 254 -11.77 -15.87 -13.10
CA PHE A 254 -11.94 -14.43 -13.04
C PHE A 254 -11.39 -13.89 -11.73
N ARG A 255 -10.30 -13.13 -11.83
CA ARG A 255 -9.73 -12.43 -10.68
C ARG A 255 -10.55 -11.19 -10.35
N ILE A 256 -11.23 -11.23 -9.22
CA ILE A 256 -12.06 -10.14 -8.71
C ILE A 256 -11.18 -9.08 -8.04
N VAL A 257 -10.34 -9.52 -7.10
CA VAL A 257 -9.37 -8.68 -6.39
C VAL A 257 -7.98 -9.22 -6.66
N LYS A 258 -7.05 -8.32 -6.99
CA LYS A 258 -5.64 -8.67 -7.23
C LYS A 258 -4.82 -8.40 -5.98
N MET A 259 -3.96 -9.35 -5.59
CA MET A 259 -2.97 -9.14 -4.54
C MET A 259 -2.09 -7.92 -4.85
N GLY A 260 -1.66 -7.25 -3.79
CA GLY A 260 -0.99 -5.96 -3.85
C GLY A 260 -1.92 -4.78 -4.07
N THR A 261 -3.23 -4.96 -4.28
CA THR A 261 -4.15 -3.81 -4.33
C THR A 261 -4.26 -3.16 -2.95
N ASN A 262 -4.19 -1.83 -2.88
CA ASN A 262 -4.49 -1.10 -1.65
C ASN A 262 -5.91 -1.41 -1.18
N TRP A 263 -6.10 -1.79 0.09
CA TRP A 263 -7.38 -2.36 0.52
C TRP A 263 -8.55 -1.38 0.34
N TYR A 264 -8.35 -0.09 0.57
CA TYR A 264 -9.40 0.92 0.40
C TYR A 264 -9.82 1.15 -1.07
N MET A 265 -9.01 0.66 -2.01
CA MET A 265 -9.31 0.65 -3.45
C MET A 265 -9.80 -0.71 -3.95
N ALA A 266 -9.74 -1.75 -3.11
CA ALA A 266 -10.17 -3.10 -3.46
C ALA A 266 -11.70 -3.20 -3.36
N GLU A 267 -12.38 -2.61 -4.33
CA GLU A 267 -13.83 -2.73 -4.53
C GLU A 267 -14.12 -3.03 -5.99
N ARG A 268 -14.95 -4.04 -6.24
CA ARG A 268 -15.39 -4.37 -7.59
C ARG A 268 -16.82 -4.86 -7.59
N THR A 269 -17.63 -4.26 -8.46
CA THR A 269 -19.00 -4.71 -8.73
C THR A 269 -19.05 -5.31 -10.13
N ILE A 270 -19.53 -6.55 -10.25
CA ILE A 270 -19.73 -7.25 -11.52
C ILE A 270 -21.12 -7.89 -11.52
N ASP A 271 -21.80 -7.79 -12.66
CA ASP A 271 -23.04 -8.53 -12.90
C ASP A 271 -22.73 -9.90 -13.53
N PHE A 272 -23.30 -10.97 -12.97
CA PHE A 272 -23.18 -12.32 -13.49
C PHE A 272 -24.56 -12.88 -13.86
N ILE A 273 -24.58 -13.77 -14.85
CA ILE A 273 -25.73 -14.64 -15.12
C ILE A 273 -25.40 -16.00 -14.48
N ILE A 274 -26.23 -16.45 -13.54
CA ILE A 274 -25.99 -17.72 -12.84
C ILE A 274 -26.57 -18.90 -13.63
N GLU A 275 -25.86 -20.04 -13.60
CA GLU A 275 -26.37 -21.31 -14.09
C GLU A 275 -27.19 -22.02 -12.98
N ASP A 276 -27.43 -23.32 -13.11
CA ASP A 276 -28.11 -24.12 -12.07
C ASP A 276 -27.17 -24.39 -10.88
N VAL A 277 -26.82 -23.33 -10.14
CA VAL A 277 -25.93 -23.36 -8.97
C VAL A 277 -26.62 -22.74 -7.75
N SER A 278 -26.33 -23.30 -6.57
CA SER A 278 -26.80 -22.77 -5.27
C SER A 278 -25.67 -22.16 -4.45
N VAL A 279 -24.43 -22.22 -4.95
CA VAL A 279 -23.22 -21.76 -4.26
C VAL A 279 -22.30 -21.08 -5.28
N ILE A 280 -21.67 -19.99 -4.86
CA ILE A 280 -20.57 -19.35 -5.58
C ILE A 280 -19.26 -19.69 -4.85
N ASN A 281 -18.30 -20.27 -5.58
CA ASN A 281 -17.00 -20.61 -5.04
C ASN A 281 -15.99 -19.48 -5.30
N PHE A 282 -15.32 -19.04 -4.24
CA PHE A 282 -14.19 -18.13 -4.27
C PHE A 282 -12.91 -18.88 -3.92
N GLN A 283 -11.84 -18.60 -4.66
CA GLN A 283 -10.49 -19.05 -4.35
C GLN A 283 -9.70 -17.86 -3.82
N ILE A 284 -9.15 -18.01 -2.63
CA ILE A 284 -8.24 -17.04 -2.01
C ILE A 284 -6.83 -17.60 -2.14
N ILE A 285 -5.96 -16.94 -2.90
CA ILE A 285 -4.67 -17.47 -3.34
C ILE A 285 -3.53 -16.57 -2.86
N TRP A 286 -2.56 -17.12 -2.13
CA TRP A 286 -1.40 -16.39 -1.60
C TRP A 286 -0.17 -16.50 -2.52
N PRO A 287 0.89 -15.69 -2.29
CA PRO A 287 2.07 -15.66 -3.16
C PRO A 287 2.78 -17.00 -3.35
N ASP A 288 2.73 -17.89 -2.34
CA ASP A 288 3.32 -19.23 -2.39
C ASP A 288 2.49 -20.25 -3.19
N GLY A 289 1.34 -19.81 -3.73
CA GLY A 289 0.42 -20.64 -4.51
C GLY A 289 -0.52 -21.48 -3.65
N LYS A 290 -0.42 -21.44 -2.32
CA LYS A 290 -1.45 -22.01 -1.46
C LYS A 290 -2.76 -21.26 -1.68
N TYR A 291 -3.86 -21.98 -1.55
CA TYR A 291 -5.18 -21.40 -1.66
C TYR A 291 -6.17 -22.10 -0.73
N ILE A 292 -7.24 -21.38 -0.40
CA ILE A 292 -8.43 -21.94 0.22
C ILE A 292 -9.66 -21.66 -0.65
N GLU A 293 -10.67 -22.51 -0.52
CA GLU A 293 -11.97 -22.32 -1.15
C GLU A 293 -12.98 -21.81 -0.13
N LYS A 294 -13.74 -20.79 -0.52
CA LYS A 294 -14.85 -20.23 0.26
C LYS A 294 -16.12 -20.28 -0.54
N GLN A 295 -17.14 -20.86 0.07
CA GLN A 295 -18.45 -21.06 -0.52
C GLN A 295 -19.41 -20.02 0.00
N VAL A 296 -20.03 -19.26 -0.91
CA VAL A 296 -21.11 -18.33 -0.61
C VAL A 296 -22.42 -18.98 -1.04
N ASP A 297 -23.27 -19.32 -0.08
CA ASP A 297 -24.59 -19.91 -0.32
C ASP A 297 -25.56 -18.83 -0.84
N ILE A 298 -26.13 -19.07 -2.02
CA ILE A 298 -27.08 -18.17 -2.67
C ILE A 298 -28.50 -18.74 -2.72
N SER A 299 -28.79 -19.78 -1.93
CA SER A 299 -30.08 -20.50 -1.91
C SER A 299 -31.27 -19.64 -1.44
N SER A 300 -31.02 -18.44 -0.90
CA SER A 300 -32.06 -17.46 -0.60
C SER A 300 -32.58 -16.73 -1.85
N ILE A 301 -31.92 -16.87 -3.00
CA ILE A 301 -32.44 -16.47 -4.30
C ILE A 301 -33.42 -17.54 -4.78
N PRO A 302 -34.65 -17.18 -5.23
CA PRO A 302 -35.61 -18.15 -5.74
C PRO A 302 -35.02 -18.97 -6.88
N TYR A 303 -35.26 -20.28 -6.86
CA TYR A 303 -34.84 -21.14 -7.96
C TYR A 303 -35.53 -20.72 -9.27
N ARG A 304 -34.72 -20.60 -10.33
CA ARG A 304 -35.14 -20.38 -11.71
C ARG A 304 -34.26 -21.26 -12.60
N GLU A 305 -34.69 -21.53 -13.82
CA GLU A 305 -33.90 -22.30 -14.78
C GLU A 305 -32.52 -21.66 -14.99
N GLY A 306 -31.47 -22.45 -15.16
CA GLY A 306 -30.13 -21.93 -15.43
C GLY A 306 -30.11 -20.87 -16.52
N LYS A 307 -29.30 -19.82 -16.32
CA LYS A 307 -29.17 -18.65 -17.20
C LYS A 307 -30.38 -17.71 -17.22
N THR A 308 -31.31 -17.86 -16.28
CA THR A 308 -32.48 -16.97 -16.13
C THR A 308 -32.47 -16.13 -14.86
N THR A 309 -31.32 -16.01 -14.21
CA THR A 309 -31.10 -15.11 -13.08
C THR A 309 -29.82 -14.32 -13.30
N ARG A 310 -29.92 -12.99 -13.23
CA ARG A 310 -28.78 -12.08 -13.15
C ARG A 310 -28.59 -11.67 -11.70
N ILE A 311 -27.36 -11.70 -11.23
CA ILE A 311 -26.96 -11.18 -9.92
C ILE A 311 -26.01 -10.01 -10.10
N SER A 312 -26.05 -9.04 -9.18
CA SER A 312 -24.99 -8.06 -8.98
C SER A 312 -24.15 -8.52 -7.80
N MET A 313 -22.87 -8.78 -8.04
CA MET A 313 -21.89 -9.14 -7.01
C MET A 313 -20.95 -7.97 -6.75
N ASN A 314 -20.94 -7.46 -5.53
CA ASN A 314 -19.94 -6.49 -5.05
C ASN A 314 -18.98 -7.20 -4.10
N VAL A 315 -17.69 -7.10 -4.36
CA VAL A 315 -16.64 -7.56 -3.44
C VAL A 315 -15.84 -6.34 -3.01
N LYS A 316 -15.85 -6.05 -1.71
CA LYS A 316 -15.24 -4.85 -1.14
C LYS A 316 -14.39 -5.19 0.08
N ALA A 317 -13.14 -4.77 0.08
CA ALA A 317 -12.29 -4.89 1.25
C ALA A 317 -12.72 -3.92 2.36
N SER A 318 -12.76 -4.43 3.59
CA SER A 318 -13.01 -3.67 4.80
C SER A 318 -11.74 -3.39 5.59
N SER A 319 -10.71 -4.21 5.38
CA SER A 319 -9.32 -4.07 5.83
C SER A 319 -8.41 -4.84 4.86
N GLN A 320 -7.10 -4.85 5.12
CA GLN A 320 -6.14 -5.64 4.32
C GLN A 320 -6.35 -7.16 4.42
N ASP A 321 -7.00 -7.63 5.49
CA ASP A 321 -7.18 -9.04 5.83
C ASP A 321 -8.64 -9.49 5.69
N LYS A 322 -9.55 -8.64 5.18
CA LYS A 322 -10.99 -8.92 5.18
C LYS A 322 -11.74 -8.28 4.02
N CYS A 323 -12.44 -9.11 3.25
CA CYS A 323 -13.37 -8.69 2.20
C CYS A 323 -14.82 -9.03 2.55
N ILE A 324 -15.75 -8.18 2.13
CA ILE A 324 -17.19 -8.41 2.20
C ILE A 324 -17.71 -8.65 0.79
N VAL A 325 -18.41 -9.76 0.61
CA VAL A 325 -19.10 -10.13 -0.63
C VAL A 325 -20.58 -9.85 -0.45
N THR A 326 -21.16 -9.03 -1.33
CA THR A 326 -22.59 -8.77 -1.39
C THR A 326 -23.13 -9.27 -2.72
N VAL A 327 -24.08 -10.22 -2.68
CA VAL A 327 -24.76 -10.74 -3.87
C VAL A 327 -26.22 -10.31 -3.84
N LYS A 328 -26.65 -9.59 -4.86
CA LYS A 328 -28.04 -9.13 -5.01
C LYS A 328 -28.69 -9.77 -6.23
N ASP A 329 -29.88 -10.34 -6.05
CA ASP A 329 -30.71 -10.80 -7.18
C ASP A 329 -31.25 -9.59 -7.97
N LEU A 330 -30.99 -9.58 -9.29
CA LEU A 330 -31.51 -8.59 -10.22
C LEU A 330 -32.63 -9.16 -11.11
N GLY A 331 -33.01 -10.42 -10.93
CA GLY A 331 -33.93 -11.12 -11.80
C GLY A 331 -33.38 -11.25 -13.22
N PHE A 332 -34.25 -11.22 -14.22
CA PHE A 332 -33.88 -11.30 -15.64
C PHE A 332 -34.86 -10.48 -16.49
N GLY A 333 -34.82 -9.16 -16.27
CA GLY A 333 -35.72 -8.22 -16.91
C GLY A 333 -37.18 -8.48 -16.54
N GLU A 334 -38.07 -8.43 -17.53
CA GLU A 334 -39.50 -8.66 -17.31
C GLU A 334 -39.86 -10.15 -17.18
N ILE A 335 -38.97 -11.05 -17.62
CA ILE A 335 -39.22 -12.49 -17.67
C ILE A 335 -39.21 -13.08 -16.25
N TYR A 336 -38.24 -12.65 -15.44
CA TYR A 336 -38.13 -13.06 -14.04
C TYR A 336 -37.88 -11.83 -13.17
N GLN A 337 -38.79 -11.54 -12.26
CA GLN A 337 -38.67 -10.41 -11.34
C GLN A 337 -37.56 -10.68 -10.30
N ALA A 338 -36.86 -9.62 -9.90
CA ALA A 338 -35.91 -9.67 -8.79
C ALA A 338 -36.62 -10.03 -7.48
N SER A 339 -35.96 -10.80 -6.61
CA SER A 339 -36.54 -11.28 -5.34
C SER A 339 -36.26 -10.40 -4.13
N ASP A 340 -35.62 -9.24 -4.33
CA ASP A 340 -35.03 -8.40 -3.28
C ASP A 340 -33.99 -9.12 -2.38
N SER A 341 -33.63 -10.37 -2.68
CA SER A 341 -32.65 -11.13 -1.92
C SER A 341 -31.27 -10.47 -2.01
N VAL A 342 -30.70 -10.20 -0.84
CA VAL A 342 -29.32 -9.72 -0.68
C VAL A 342 -28.61 -10.65 0.29
N ILE A 343 -27.56 -11.30 -0.20
CA ILE A 343 -26.67 -12.15 0.59
C ILE A 343 -25.41 -11.35 0.89
N VAL A 344 -24.95 -11.40 2.14
CA VAL A 344 -23.72 -10.75 2.58
C VAL A 344 -22.86 -11.78 3.29
N GLU A 345 -21.67 -12.01 2.78
CA GLU A 345 -20.70 -12.97 3.32
C GLU A 345 -19.34 -12.30 3.53
N GLU A 346 -18.60 -12.84 4.49
CA GLU A 346 -17.27 -12.36 4.84
C GLU A 346 -16.20 -13.34 4.37
N LEU A 347 -15.19 -12.80 3.69
CA LEU A 347 -13.98 -13.52 3.31
C LEU A 347 -12.83 -13.05 4.19
N ASP A 348 -12.31 -13.99 5.00
CA ASP A 348 -11.07 -13.83 5.75
C ASP A 348 -9.87 -14.06 4.82
N LEU A 349 -9.00 -13.07 4.74
CA LEU A 349 -7.80 -13.05 3.91
C LEU A 349 -6.52 -13.14 4.75
N SER A 350 -6.63 -13.25 6.07
CA SER A 350 -5.46 -13.47 6.93
C SER A 350 -4.67 -14.66 6.41
N GLU A 351 -3.34 -14.54 6.39
CA GLU A 351 -2.49 -15.63 5.94
C GLU A 351 -2.86 -16.88 6.75
N ALA A 352 -3.22 -17.96 6.05
CA ALA A 352 -3.50 -19.22 6.72
C ALA A 352 -2.26 -19.58 7.56
N ASP A 353 -2.42 -19.63 8.88
CA ASP A 353 -1.44 -20.25 9.77
C ASP A 353 -1.19 -21.66 9.22
N VAL A 354 0.02 -21.91 8.70
CA VAL A 354 0.49 -23.25 8.33
C VAL A 354 1.71 -23.61 9.16
#